data_AF-A0A376U2M4-F1
#
_entry.id   AF-A0A376U2M4-F1
#
_cell.length_a   1.000
_cell.length_b   1.000
_cell.length_c   1.000
_cell.angle_alpha   90.00
_cell.angle_beta   90.00
_cell.angle_gamma   90.00
#
_symmetry.space_group_name_H-M   'P 1'
#
loop_
_entity.id
_entity.type
_entity.pdbx_description
1 polymer ?
#
loop_
_entity_poly.entity_id
_entity_poly.type
_entity_poly.pdbx_seq_one_letter_code
_entity_poly.pdbx_strand_id
1 'polypeptide(L)'
;MTPGERRVASRLESFLNDDCFVWYDIPVGRKNRHPDFVIIDPDNGLVFLEVKDWTVSTLRKANQEQVTLETDGLLKSEINPLVQVRRYACDTVNALPADPVLTAE
;
A
#
# COMPACT_ATOMS: atom_id res chain seq x y z
N MET A 1 3.04 -12.57 -4.62
CA MET A 1 1.62 -12.35 -4.25
C MET A 1 1.13 -13.33 -3.20
N THR A 2 0.78 -12.83 -2.02
CA THR A 2 0.20 -13.63 -0.92
C THR A 2 -1.28 -13.97 -1.19
N PRO A 3 -1.91 -14.88 -0.42
CA PRO A 3 -3.34 -15.16 -0.55
C PRO A 3 -4.24 -13.92 -0.34
N GLY A 4 -3.90 -13.06 0.63
CA GLY A 4 -4.62 -11.81 0.87
C GLY A 4 -4.52 -10.84 -0.30
N GLU A 5 -3.31 -10.63 -0.82
CA GLU A 5 -3.09 -9.79 -2.00
C GLU A 5 -3.85 -10.31 -3.21
N ARG A 6 -3.84 -11.64 -3.44
CA ARG A 6 -4.62 -12.27 -4.52
C ARG A 6 -6.12 -12.00 -4.38
N ARG A 7 -6.64 -12.11 -3.15
CA ARG A 7 -8.05 -11.85 -2.87
C ARG A 7 -8.39 -10.38 -3.09
N VAL A 8 -7.52 -9.46 -2.69
CA VAL A 8 -7.70 -8.01 -2.92
C VAL A 8 -7.67 -7.71 -4.41
N ALA A 9 -6.67 -8.21 -5.16
CA ALA A 9 -6.56 -8.03 -6.60
C ALA A 9 -7.84 -8.46 -7.33
N SER A 10 -8.37 -9.64 -7.02
CA SER A 10 -9.62 -10.13 -7.61
C SER A 10 -10.83 -9.24 -7.30
N ARG A 11 -10.87 -8.60 -6.12
CA ARG A 11 -11.94 -7.66 -5.77
C ARG A 11 -11.78 -6.32 -6.48
N LEU A 12 -10.56 -5.80 -6.58
CA LEU A 12 -10.29 -4.60 -7.36
C LEU A 12 -10.70 -4.80 -8.82
N GLU A 13 -10.32 -5.92 -9.43
CA GLU A 13 -10.72 -6.29 -10.80
C GLU A 13 -12.23 -6.45 -10.98
N SER A 14 -12.95 -6.95 -9.97
CA SER A 14 -14.41 -7.19 -10.09
C SER A 14 -15.28 -5.97 -9.82
N PHE A 15 -14.76 -4.95 -9.12
CA PHE A 15 -15.58 -3.88 -8.54
C PHE A 15 -15.08 -2.47 -8.80
N LEU A 16 -13.84 -2.28 -9.26
CA LEU A 16 -13.41 -0.96 -9.71
C LEU A 16 -14.02 -0.65 -11.08
N ASN A 17 -14.23 0.63 -11.33
CA ASN A 17 -14.67 1.13 -12.62
C ASN A 17 -13.57 0.94 -13.68
N ASP A 18 -13.96 0.86 -14.95
CA ASP A 18 -13.04 0.64 -16.08
C ASP A 18 -12.04 1.79 -16.31
N ASP A 19 -12.30 2.97 -15.73
CA ASP A 19 -11.42 4.15 -15.77
C ASP A 19 -10.40 4.19 -14.61
N CYS A 20 -10.43 3.21 -13.71
CA CYS A 20 -9.43 3.04 -12.68
C CYS A 20 -8.19 2.30 -13.22
N PHE A 21 -7.01 2.81 -12.90
CA PHE A 21 -5.75 2.13 -13.18
C PHE A 21 -5.22 1.50 -11.90
N VAL A 22 -4.88 0.21 -11.96
CA VAL A 22 -4.33 -0.55 -10.83
C VAL A 22 -2.96 -1.09 -11.19
N TRP A 23 -1.98 -0.79 -10.36
CA TRP A 23 -0.64 -1.38 -10.40
C TRP A 23 -0.38 -2.20 -9.15
N TYR A 24 0.34 -3.31 -9.32
CA TYR A 24 0.78 -4.20 -8.25
C TYR A 24 2.30 -4.22 -8.18
N ASP A 25 2.86 -4.10 -6.97
CA ASP A 25 4.30 -4.19 -6.69
C ASP A 25 5.18 -3.28 -7.59
N ILE A 26 4.75 -2.04 -7.81
CA ILE A 26 5.53 -1.05 -8.55
C ILE A 26 6.35 -0.16 -7.60
N PRO A 27 7.59 0.21 -7.97
CA PRO A 27 8.37 1.12 -7.17
C PRO A 27 7.77 2.54 -7.20
N VAL A 28 7.70 3.17 -6.04
CA VAL A 28 7.20 4.53 -5.87
C VAL A 28 8.20 5.42 -5.16
N GLY A 29 8.23 6.69 -5.60
CA GLY A 29 9.12 7.73 -5.10
C GLY A 29 10.61 7.44 -5.34
N ARG A 30 11.46 8.39 -4.91
CA ARG A 30 12.91 8.29 -5.10
C ARG A 30 13.59 7.20 -4.28
N LYS A 31 12.88 6.63 -3.30
CA LYS A 31 13.38 5.59 -2.40
C LYS A 31 13.08 4.16 -2.88
N ASN A 32 12.53 4.00 -4.09
CA ASN A 32 12.22 2.71 -4.71
C ASN A 32 11.46 1.78 -3.75
N ARG A 33 10.38 2.32 -3.17
CA ARG A 33 9.53 1.60 -2.21
C ARG A 33 8.42 0.88 -2.95
N HIS A 34 8.04 -0.29 -2.47
CA HIS A 34 7.07 -1.16 -3.16
C HIS A 34 5.80 -1.29 -2.30
N PRO A 35 4.78 -0.44 -2.49
CA PRO A 35 3.43 -0.72 -2.00
C PRO A 35 2.84 -1.95 -2.70
N ASP A 36 1.94 -2.65 -2.01
CA ASP A 36 1.28 -3.81 -2.61
C ASP A 36 0.41 -3.39 -3.80
N PHE A 37 -0.38 -2.31 -3.67
CA PHE A 37 -1.14 -1.74 -4.78
C PHE A 37 -1.05 -0.21 -4.82
N VAL A 38 -1.00 0.31 -6.05
CA VAL A 38 -1.19 1.72 -6.38
C VAL A 38 -2.38 1.81 -7.32
N ILE A 39 -3.34 2.67 -7.01
CA ILE A 39 -4.56 2.84 -7.78
C ILE A 39 -4.71 4.31 -8.14
N ILE A 40 -4.98 4.61 -9.41
CA ILE A 40 -5.51 5.91 -9.81
C ILE A 40 -7.00 5.71 -10.07
N ASP A 41 -7.81 6.38 -9.26
CA ASP A 41 -9.25 6.42 -9.35
C ASP A 41 -9.66 7.87 -9.68
N PRO A 42 -10.42 8.13 -10.75
CA PRO A 42 -10.82 9.49 -11.11
C PRO A 42 -11.59 10.24 -10.02
N ASP A 43 -12.36 9.54 -9.19
CA ASP A 43 -13.16 10.14 -8.11
C ASP A 43 -12.35 10.33 -6.82
N ASN A 44 -11.37 9.44 -6.57
CA ASN A 44 -10.63 9.40 -5.30
C ASN A 44 -9.15 9.83 -5.40
N GLY A 45 -8.63 10.03 -6.61
CA GLY A 45 -7.24 10.36 -6.89
C GLY A 45 -6.30 9.15 -6.76
N LEU A 46 -5.10 9.39 -6.21
CA LEU A 46 -4.06 8.39 -6.06
C LEU A 46 -4.20 7.66 -4.71
N VAL A 47 -4.50 6.37 -4.77
CA VAL A 47 -4.72 5.49 -3.61
C VAL A 47 -3.60 4.47 -3.50
N PHE A 48 -3.13 4.24 -2.28
CA PHE A 48 -2.11 3.24 -1.95
C PHE A 48 -2.72 2.22 -0.98
N LEU A 49 -2.58 0.94 -1.28
CA LEU A 49 -3.06 -0.14 -0.41
C LEU A 49 -1.90 -1.04 -0.01
N GLU A 50 -1.87 -1.37 1.27
CA GLU A 50 -0.99 -2.39 1.85
C GLU A 50 -1.89 -3.49 2.44
N VAL A 51 -1.58 -4.73 2.11
CA VAL A 51 -2.31 -5.92 2.53
C VAL A 51 -1.45 -6.69 3.53
N LYS A 52 -2.07 -7.10 4.63
CA LYS A 52 -1.43 -7.96 5.64
C LYS A 52 -2.31 -9.17 5.91
N ASP A 53 -1.75 -10.36 5.72
CA ASP A 53 -2.39 -11.64 6.04
C ASP A 53 -2.34 -11.95 7.55
N TRP A 54 -2.61 -10.95 8.37
CA TRP A 54 -2.63 -11.10 9.82
C TRP A 54 -3.96 -11.68 10.29
N THR A 55 -3.90 -12.39 11.42
CA THR A 55 -5.09 -12.90 12.09
C THR A 55 -5.24 -12.21 13.44
N VAL A 56 -6.47 -12.17 13.97
CA VAL A 56 -6.69 -11.61 15.33
C VAL A 56 -5.88 -12.38 16.37
N SER A 57 -5.68 -13.69 16.18
CA SER A 57 -4.87 -14.53 17.08
C SER A 57 -3.39 -14.17 17.10
N THR A 58 -2.83 -13.70 15.98
CA THR A 58 -1.42 -13.32 15.90
C THR A 58 -1.20 -11.87 16.34
N LEU A 59 -2.23 -11.02 16.40
CA LEU A 59 -2.07 -9.62 16.79
C LEU A 59 -1.97 -9.46 18.31
N ARG A 60 -0.87 -8.87 18.81
CA ARG A 60 -0.64 -8.68 20.26
C ARG A 60 -0.76 -7.24 20.70
N LYS A 61 -0.17 -6.32 19.94
CA LYS A 61 -0.21 -4.89 20.24
C LYS A 61 -0.19 -4.10 18.95
N ALA A 62 -0.95 -3.02 18.90
CA ALA A 62 -0.87 -2.05 17.81
C ALA A 62 -0.85 -0.66 18.42
N ASN A 63 0.06 0.18 17.95
CA ASN A 63 0.05 1.61 18.21
C ASN A 63 0.21 2.36 16.88
N GLN A 64 0.29 3.69 16.94
CA GLN A 64 0.35 4.52 15.74
C GLN A 64 1.59 4.25 14.87
N GLU A 65 2.68 3.71 15.43
CA GLU A 65 3.94 3.52 14.72
C GLU A 65 4.26 2.07 14.37
N GLN A 66 3.83 1.13 15.21
CA GLN A 66 4.19 -0.28 15.13
C GLN A 66 3.03 -1.22 15.47
N VAL A 67 3.11 -2.42 14.91
CA VAL A 67 2.26 -3.56 15.24
C VAL A 67 3.17 -4.72 15.66
N THR A 68 2.87 -5.31 16.82
CA THR A 68 3.53 -6.50 17.32
C THR A 68 2.64 -7.71 17.09
N LEU A 69 3.20 -8.71 16.44
CA LEU A 69 2.59 -9.98 16.11
C LEU A 69 3.27 -11.11 16.87
N GLU A 70 2.54 -12.16 17.21
CA GLU A 70 3.09 -13.42 17.69
C GLU A 70 2.76 -14.53 16.70
N THR A 71 3.80 -15.14 16.14
CA THR A 71 3.68 -16.28 15.21
C THR A 71 4.66 -17.35 15.65
N ASP A 72 4.21 -18.60 15.78
CA ASP A 72 5.02 -19.73 16.21
C ASP A 72 5.77 -19.50 17.55
N GLY A 73 5.13 -18.75 18.46
CA GLY A 73 5.70 -18.38 19.77
C GLY A 73 6.76 -17.27 19.71
N LEU A 74 7.02 -16.69 18.55
CA LEU A 74 7.96 -15.59 18.36
C LEU A 74 7.22 -14.26 18.21
N LEU A 75 7.65 -13.26 18.98
CA LEU A 75 7.16 -11.89 18.84
C LEU A 75 7.94 -11.16 17.75
N LYS A 76 7.23 -10.64 16.75
CA LYS A 76 7.76 -9.81 15.68
C LYS A 76 7.12 -8.44 15.73
N SER A 77 7.94 -7.38 15.75
CA SER A 77 7.45 -6.00 15.60
C SER A 77 7.66 -5.54 14.16
N GLU A 78 6.60 -5.01 13.56
CA GLU A 78 6.59 -4.43 12.22
C GLU A 78 6.11 -2.98 12.29
N ILE A 79 6.46 -2.17 11.30
CA ILE A 79 5.93 -0.80 11.17
C ILE A 79 4.42 -0.90 10.94
N ASN A 80 3.65 0.02 11.55
CA ASN A 80 2.22 0.07 11.32
C ASN A 80 1.96 0.30 9.81
N PRO A 81 1.17 -0.58 9.15
CA PRO A 81 0.87 -0.47 7.72
C PRO A 81 0.32 0.91 7.33
N LEU A 82 -0.44 1.56 8.21
CA LEU A 82 -0.94 2.92 7.98
C LEU A 82 0.20 3.94 7.84
N VAL A 83 1.25 3.82 8.65
CA VAL A 83 2.45 4.66 8.54
C VAL A 83 3.23 4.34 7.28
N GLN A 84 3.33 3.06 6.93
CA GLN A 84 4.02 2.62 5.72
C GLN A 84 3.34 3.18 4.46
N VAL A 85 2.02 3.02 4.34
CA VAL A 85 1.20 3.57 3.25
C VAL A 85 1.28 5.09 3.20
N ARG A 86 1.19 5.77 4.34
CA ARG A 86 1.33 7.24 4.38
C ARG A 86 2.68 7.71 3.87
N ARG A 87 3.77 6.99 4.19
CA ARG A 87 5.11 7.29 3.68
C ARG A 87 5.16 7.14 2.16
N TYR A 88 4.56 6.08 1.60
CA TYR A 88 4.49 5.89 0.15
C TYR A 88 3.75 7.04 -0.53
N ALA A 89 2.59 7.43 0.00
CA ALA A 89 1.82 8.55 -0.52
C ALA A 89 2.62 9.85 -0.50
N CYS A 90 3.24 10.20 0.64
CA CYS A 90 4.06 11.41 0.75
C CYS A 90 5.29 11.37 -0.18
N ASP A 91 6.03 10.26 -0.23
CA ASP A 91 7.21 10.12 -1.09
C ASP A 91 6.83 10.24 -2.58
N THR A 92 5.64 9.76 -2.97
CA THR A 92 5.13 9.85 -4.34
C THR A 92 4.67 11.27 -4.68
N VAL A 93 3.81 11.87 -3.85
CA VAL A 93 3.30 13.24 -4.07
C VAL A 93 4.43 14.26 -4.12
N ASN A 94 5.49 14.07 -3.34
CA ASN A 94 6.67 14.95 -3.41
C ASN A 94 7.53 14.73 -4.66
N ALA A 95 7.44 13.57 -5.30
CA ALA A 95 8.19 13.25 -6.51
C ALA A 95 7.49 13.74 -7.79
N LEU A 96 6.16 13.70 -7.84
CA LEU A 96 5.38 14.06 -9.04
C LEU A 96 5.67 15.47 -9.59
N PRO A 97 5.77 16.55 -8.79
CA PRO A 97 6.07 17.89 -9.31
C PRO A 97 7.48 18.05 -9.88
N ALA A 98 8.37 17.09 -9.65
CA ALA A 98 9.71 17.09 -10.21
C ALA A 98 9.79 16.34 -11.55
N ASP A 99 8.70 15.72 -12.01
CA ASP A 99 8.65 14.99 -13.27
C ASP A 99 8.34 15.94 -14.44
N PRO A 100 9.28 16.15 -15.38
CA PRO A 100 9.08 17.08 -16.49
C PRO A 100 7.87 16.74 -17.37
N VAL A 101 7.50 15.47 -17.48
CA VAL A 101 6.37 15.02 -18.31
C VAL A 101 5.04 15.45 -17.70
N LEU A 102 4.97 15.57 -16.38
CA LEU A 102 3.77 16.00 -15.65
C LEU A 102 3.69 17.53 -15.49
N THR A 103 4.80 18.24 -15.68
CA THR A 103 4.87 19.70 -15.55
C THR A 103 4.94 20.44 -16.88
N ALA A 104 4.94 19.72 -18.01
CA ALA A 104 4.92 20.33 -19.33
C ALA A 104 3.49 20.83 -19.66
N GLU A 105 3.34 22.14 -19.85
CA GLU A 105 2.14 22.80 -20.38
C GLU A 105 1.97 22.56 -21.89
#